data_AF-Q4DXQ1-F1
#
_entry.id   AF-Q4DXQ1-F1
#
_cell.length_a   1.000
_cell.length_b   1.000
_cell.length_c   1.000
_cell.angle_alpha   90.00
_cell.angle_beta   90.00
_cell.angle_gamma   90.00
#
_symmetry.space_group_name_H-M   'P 1'
#
loop_
_entity.id
_entity.type
_entity.pdbx_description
1 polymer ?
#
loop_
_entity_poly.entity_id
_entity_poly.type
_entity_poly.pdbx_seq_one_letter_code
_entity_poly.pdbx_strand_id
1 'polypeptide(L)'
;MLTHYLRRRVSVITTDGRYLVGVLHAADQLLNVVLTSCVERVFDEARENAGGSQEQQENQPMSSNDNSGGGMMQELPMGVMMIRGSDVVCVAAVDTVEEAKLSIKSWRGRNLPAVERVPRAAAAAVS
;
A
#
# COMPACT_ATOMS: atom_id res chain seq x y z
N MET A 1 19.54 1.73 11.69
CA MET A 1 19.92 2.55 10.52
C MET A 1 19.51 1.82 9.24
N LEU A 2 19.01 2.52 8.21
CA LEU A 2 18.54 1.90 6.94
C LEU A 2 19.63 1.17 6.14
N THR A 3 20.90 1.26 6.57
CA THR A 3 22.05 0.57 5.96
C THR A 3 21.81 -0.91 5.72
N HIS A 4 21.07 -1.60 6.59
CA HIS A 4 20.75 -3.03 6.42
C HIS A 4 19.81 -3.33 5.23
N TYR A 5 19.12 -2.32 4.72
CA TYR A 5 18.21 -2.41 3.59
C TYR A 5 18.85 -1.96 2.27
N LEU A 6 20.06 -1.39 2.29
CA LEU A 6 20.74 -0.95 1.07
C LEU A 6 20.97 -2.13 0.12
N ARG A 7 20.71 -1.89 -1.17
CA ARG A 7 20.77 -2.86 -2.26
C ARG A 7 19.83 -4.06 -2.09
N ARG A 8 18.83 -3.96 -1.21
CA ARG A 8 17.77 -4.96 -1.04
C ARG A 8 16.44 -4.44 -1.58
N ARG A 9 15.55 -5.37 -1.93
CA ARG A 9 14.17 -5.06 -2.28
C ARG A 9 13.43 -4.61 -1.01
N VAL A 10 12.80 -3.45 -1.08
CA VAL A 10 12.04 -2.83 0.00
C VAL A 10 10.66 -2.44 -0.48
N SER A 11 9.74 -2.42 0.47
CA SER A 11 8.40 -1.86 0.36
C SER A 11 8.39 -0.51 1.06
N VAL A 12 7.97 0.55 0.37
CA VAL A 12 7.86 1.90 0.91
C VAL A 12 6.41 2.35 0.80
N ILE A 13 5.84 2.78 1.93
CA ILE A 13 4.52 3.43 1.97
C ILE A 13 4.73 4.91 2.16
N THR A 14 4.00 5.70 1.37
CA THR A 14 4.04 7.17 1.45
C THR A 14 2.81 7.75 2.14
N THR A 15 2.91 9.02 2.52
CA THR A 15 1.86 9.74 3.29
C THR A 15 0.56 9.92 2.51
N ASP A 16 0.61 9.93 1.18
CA ASP A 16 -0.55 9.98 0.28
C ASP A 16 -1.16 8.60 -0.01
N GLY A 17 -0.68 7.53 0.64
CA GLY A 17 -1.24 6.18 0.51
C GLY A 17 -0.67 5.35 -0.66
N ARG A 18 0.43 5.77 -1.29
CA ARG A 18 1.04 4.98 -2.36
C ARG A 18 1.84 3.82 -1.79
N TYR A 19 1.76 2.68 -2.47
CA TYR A 19 2.53 1.48 -2.15
C TYR A 19 3.61 1.28 -3.20
N LEU A 20 4.85 1.61 -2.85
CA LEU A 20 6.01 1.51 -3.74
C LEU A 20 6.86 0.29 -3.37
N VAL A 21 7.37 -0.42 -4.37
CA VAL A 21 8.32 -1.52 -4.19
C VAL A 21 9.50 -1.31 -5.12
N GLY A 22 10.72 -1.38 -4.59
CA GLY A 22 11.93 -1.19 -5.39
C GLY A 22 13.18 -1.63 -4.64
N VAL A 23 14.34 -1.41 -5.23
CA VAL A 23 15.64 -1.65 -4.57
C VAL A 23 16.09 -0.35 -3.93
N LEU A 24 16.37 -0.37 -2.61
CA LEU A 24 16.87 0.81 -1.90
C LEU A 24 18.32 1.08 -2.29
N HIS A 25 18.54 2.14 -3.08
CA HIS A 25 19.86 2.51 -3.59
C HIS A 25 20.60 3.44 -2.63
N ALA A 26 19.90 4.41 -2.07
CA ALA A 26 20.44 5.36 -1.09
C ALA A 26 19.38 5.73 -0.05
N ALA A 27 19.85 6.06 1.14
CA ALA A 27 19.04 6.64 2.22
C ALA A 27 19.92 7.61 3.01
N ASP A 28 19.38 8.74 3.41
CA ASP A 28 20.05 9.67 4.33
C ASP A 28 19.42 9.65 5.74
N GLN A 29 19.92 10.50 6.62
CA GLN A 29 19.43 10.64 7.99
C GLN A 29 18.02 11.25 8.10
N LEU A 30 17.51 11.91 7.04
CA LEU A 30 16.17 12.50 6.98
C LEU A 30 15.17 11.52 6.37
N LEU A 31 15.60 10.30 6.05
CA LEU A 31 14.81 9.30 5.31
C LEU A 31 14.51 9.70 3.86
N ASN A 32 15.29 10.62 3.28
CA ASN A 32 15.24 10.78 1.83
C ASN A 32 15.81 9.51 1.19
N VAL A 33 15.00 8.82 0.39
CA VAL A 33 15.36 7.52 -0.18
C VAL A 33 15.39 7.57 -1.70
N VAL A 34 16.33 6.83 -2.29
CA VAL A 34 16.37 6.60 -3.74
C VAL A 34 16.02 5.13 -3.99
N LEU A 35 14.97 4.90 -4.76
CA LEU A 35 14.56 3.57 -5.20
C LEU A 35 14.92 3.38 -6.68
N THR A 36 15.53 2.25 -7.00
CA THR A 36 15.75 1.79 -8.38
C THR A 36 14.85 0.61 -8.69
N SER A 37 14.48 0.42 -9.96
CA SER A 37 13.49 -0.60 -10.37
C SER A 37 12.18 -0.49 -9.57
N CYS A 38 11.78 0.75 -9.31
CA CYS A 38 10.58 1.07 -8.54
C CYS A 38 9.33 0.74 -9.35
N VAL A 39 8.40 0.05 -8.71
CA VAL A 39 7.03 -0.19 -9.18
C VAL A 39 6.07 0.28 -8.11
N GLU A 40 4.96 0.86 -8.53
CA GLU A 40 3.84 1.17 -7.64
C GLU A 40 2.81 0.05 -7.71
N ARG A 41 2.34 -0.41 -6.56
CA ARG A 41 1.26 -1.40 -6.43
C ARG A 41 -0.05 -0.69 -6.18
N VAL A 42 -0.93 -0.76 -7.16
CA VAL A 42 -2.29 -0.22 -7.09
C VAL A 42 -3.29 -1.35 -7.14
N PHE A 43 -4.41 -1.21 -6.44
CA PHE A 43 -5.54 -2.11 -6.52
C PHE A 43 -6.63 -1.42 -7.33
N ASP A 44 -7.28 -2.16 -8.22
CA ASP A 44 -8.48 -1.66 -8.87
C ASP A 44 -9.52 -1.32 -7.79
N GLU A 45 -10.29 -0.25 -8.00
CA GLU A 45 -11.48 -0.05 -7.20
C GLU A 45 -12.48 -1.13 -7.59
N ALA A 46 -12.72 -2.09 -6.71
CA ALA A 46 -13.84 -3.01 -6.87
C ALA A 46 -15.08 -2.14 -7.02
N ARG A 47 -15.76 -2.23 -8.18
CA ARG A 47 -16.91 -1.41 -8.53
C ARG A 47 -17.96 -1.46 -7.42
N GLU A 48 -17.97 -0.47 -6.53
CA GLU A 48 -19.19 -0.02 -5.84
C GLU A 48 -20.06 0.84 -6.78
N ASN A 49 -19.58 1.11 -8.01
CA ASN A 49 -20.34 1.79 -9.07
C ASN A 49 -21.25 0.85 -9.88
N ALA A 50 -22.07 0.03 -9.20
CA ALA A 50 -23.24 -0.64 -9.79
C ALA A 50 -24.58 -0.12 -9.21
N GLY A 51 -24.57 1.01 -8.48
CA GLY A 51 -25.75 1.68 -7.93
C GLY A 51 -26.44 2.68 -8.87
N GLY A 52 -26.41 2.45 -10.20
CA GLY A 52 -27.01 3.37 -11.16
C GLY A 52 -27.62 2.64 -12.35
N SER A 53 -28.94 2.49 -12.31
CA SER A 53 -29.85 2.11 -13.41
C SER A 53 -29.98 0.64 -13.79
N GLN A 54 -30.52 -0.20 -12.90
CA GLN A 54 -31.54 -1.20 -13.31
C GLN A 54 -32.57 -1.33 -12.18
N GLU A 55 -33.77 -0.85 -12.47
CA GLU A 55 -34.99 -1.05 -11.70
C GLU A 55 -35.40 -2.55 -11.77
N GLN A 56 -36.09 -3.03 -10.74
CA GLN A 56 -36.92 -4.25 -10.70
C GLN A 56 -36.21 -5.61 -10.57
N GLN A 57 -36.03 -6.12 -9.34
CA GLN A 57 -36.74 -7.32 -8.86
C GLN A 57 -36.44 -7.67 -7.40
N GLU A 58 -37.51 -8.04 -6.71
CA GLU A 58 -37.66 -8.31 -5.28
C GLU A 58 -37.03 -9.62 -4.77
N ASN A 59 -36.80 -9.65 -3.45
CA ASN A 59 -36.73 -10.81 -2.55
C ASN A 59 -35.52 -11.77 -2.65
N GLN A 60 -34.50 -11.51 -1.80
CA GLN A 60 -33.82 -12.58 -1.04
C GLN A 60 -33.05 -12.02 0.18
N PRO A 61 -33.01 -12.76 1.31
CA PRO A 61 -32.58 -12.25 2.61
C PRO A 61 -31.06 -12.10 2.73
N MET A 62 -30.64 -11.09 3.50
CA MET A 62 -29.26 -10.71 3.79
C MET A 62 -28.45 -11.88 4.39
N SER A 63 -27.55 -12.47 3.62
CA SER A 63 -26.38 -13.16 4.17
C SER A 63 -25.24 -12.15 4.26
N SER A 64 -24.82 -11.84 5.49
CA SER A 64 -23.58 -11.11 5.78
C SER A 64 -22.38 -11.94 5.34
N ASN A 65 -22.07 -11.91 4.04
CA ASN A 65 -20.84 -12.46 3.49
C ASN A 65 -20.00 -11.26 3.06
N ASP A 66 -19.17 -10.78 3.98
CA ASP A 66 -18.22 -9.68 3.75
C ASP A 66 -17.05 -10.18 2.88
N ASN A 67 -17.42 -10.68 1.69
CA ASN A 67 -16.52 -11.08 0.63
C ASN A 67 -16.52 -9.95 -0.42
N SER A 68 -16.29 -8.73 0.06
CA SER A 68 -16.00 -7.56 -0.75
C SER A 68 -14.70 -7.85 -1.49
N GLY A 69 -14.81 -8.51 -2.64
CA GLY A 69 -13.70 -8.93 -3.47
C GLY A 69 -12.91 -7.69 -3.90
N GLY A 70 -11.90 -7.33 -3.10
CA GLY A 70 -11.04 -6.18 -3.36
C GLY A 70 -10.47 -6.26 -4.77
N GLY A 71 -10.22 -5.13 -5.41
CA GLY A 71 -9.80 -5.14 -6.80
C GLY A 71 -8.46 -5.84 -7.01
N MET A 72 -8.19 -6.14 -8.28
CA MET A 72 -6.97 -6.84 -8.66
C MET A 72 -5.77 -5.91 -8.48
N MET A 73 -4.64 -6.47 -8.03
CA MET A 73 -3.40 -5.71 -7.93
C MET A 73 -2.71 -5.58 -9.30
N GLN A 74 -2.24 -4.37 -9.60
CA GLN A 74 -1.39 -4.05 -10.75
C GLN A 74 -0.09 -3.37 -10.30
N GLU A 75 1.00 -3.66 -11.01
CA GLU A 75 2.27 -2.96 -10.85
C GLU A 75 2.44 -1.90 -11.95
N LEU A 76 2.62 -0.63 -11.56
CA LEU A 76 2.91 0.50 -12.44
C LEU A 76 4.41 0.81 -12.41
N PRO A 77 5.16 0.72 -13.52
CA PRO A 77 6.60 0.94 -13.52
C PRO A 77 6.95 2.41 -13.36
N MET A 78 7.74 2.74 -12.33
CA MET A 78 8.20 4.11 -12.03
C MET A 78 9.68 4.33 -12.37
N GLY A 79 10.49 3.26 -12.45
CA GLY A 79 11.90 3.34 -12.81
C GLY A 79 12.80 3.75 -11.64
N VAL A 80 13.47 4.89 -11.73
CA VAL A 80 14.34 5.43 -10.67
C VAL A 80 13.70 6.69 -10.10
N MET A 81 13.51 6.75 -8.79
CA MET A 81 12.92 7.91 -8.13
C MET A 81 13.57 8.21 -6.79
N MET A 82 13.55 9.48 -6.41
CA MET A 82 13.87 9.95 -5.07
C MET A 82 12.56 10.31 -4.35
N ILE A 83 12.39 9.80 -3.14
CA ILE A 83 11.27 10.14 -2.25
C ILE A 83 11.82 11.01 -1.13
N ARG A 84 11.15 12.13 -0.85
CA ARG A 84 11.48 12.98 0.28
C ARG A 84 11.07 12.30 1.58
N GLY A 85 11.94 12.32 2.58
CA GLY A 85 11.73 11.57 3.81
C GLY A 85 10.52 12.01 4.66
N SER A 86 10.03 13.24 4.47
CA SER A 86 8.77 13.70 5.07
C SER A 86 7.55 12.95 4.55
N ASP A 87 7.67 12.35 3.38
CA ASP A 87 6.57 11.70 2.67
C ASP A 87 6.64 10.18 2.86
N VAL A 88 7.66 9.67 3.57
CA VAL A 88 7.82 8.24 3.88
C VAL A 88 7.16 7.92 5.22
N VAL A 89 6.24 6.97 5.20
CA VAL A 89 5.56 6.46 6.41
C VAL A 89 6.32 5.28 6.99
N CYS A 90 6.65 4.30 6.15
CA CYS A 90 7.43 3.13 6.56
C CYS A 90 8.26 2.57 5.41
N VAL A 91 9.35 1.90 5.78
CA VAL A 91 10.20 1.10 4.88
C VAL A 91 10.29 -0.31 5.47
N ALA A 92 9.93 -1.32 4.68
CA ALA A 92 9.92 -2.72 5.09
C ALA A 92 10.78 -3.58 4.15
N ALA A 93 11.45 -4.59 4.70
CA ALA A 93 12.15 -5.59 3.88
C ALA A 93 11.13 -6.44 3.14
N VAL A 94 11.43 -6.75 1.88
CA VAL A 94 10.68 -7.73 1.10
C VAL A 94 11.52 -8.99 1.00
N ASP A 95 10.98 -10.11 1.46
CA ASP A 95 11.58 -11.42 1.20
C ASP A 95 11.29 -11.82 -0.25
N THR A 96 12.31 -11.70 -1.08
CA THR A 96 12.22 -12.03 -2.50
C THR A 96 11.95 -13.51 -2.76
N VAL A 97 12.36 -14.39 -1.85
CA VAL A 97 12.17 -15.84 -2.00
C VAL A 97 10.71 -16.20 -1.76
N GLU A 98 10.11 -15.64 -0.71
CA GLU A 98 8.68 -15.86 -0.44
C GLU A 98 7.78 -15.14 -1.44
N GLU A 99 8.12 -13.91 -1.83
CA GLU A 99 7.37 -13.16 -2.84
C GLU A 99 7.34 -13.90 -4.19
N ALA A 100 8.45 -14.53 -4.59
CA ALA A 100 8.53 -15.29 -5.84
C ALA A 100 7.67 -16.56 -5.85
N LYS A 101 7.31 -17.12 -4.69
CA LYS A 101 6.41 -18.28 -4.59
C LYS A 101 4.94 -17.90 -4.81
N LEU A 102 4.60 -16.62 -4.70
CA LEU A 102 3.24 -16.12 -4.78
C LEU A 102 2.95 -15.56 -6.18
N SER A 103 1.75 -15.83 -6.71
CA SER A 103 1.31 -15.21 -7.96
C SER A 103 0.72 -13.83 -7.66
N ILE A 104 1.41 -12.76 -8.08
CA ILE A 104 0.98 -11.36 -7.90
C ILE A 104 -0.47 -11.13 -8.39
N LYS A 105 -0.86 -11.78 -9.50
CA LYS A 105 -2.21 -11.66 -10.09
C LYS A 105 -3.35 -12.15 -9.18
N SER A 106 -3.04 -12.96 -8.17
CA SER A 106 -4.03 -13.45 -7.20
C SER A 106 -4.29 -12.46 -6.07
N TRP A 107 -3.48 -11.41 -5.95
CA TRP A 107 -3.62 -10.45 -4.86
C TRP A 107 -4.88 -9.61 -5.06
N ARG A 108 -5.66 -9.46 -3.99
CA ARG A 108 -6.90 -8.69 -3.92
C ARG A 108 -6.81 -7.75 -2.74
N GLY A 109 -7.35 -6.55 -2.87
CA GLY A 109 -7.29 -5.56 -1.81
C GLY A 109 -7.93 -4.24 -2.19
N ARG A 110 -7.60 -3.21 -1.40
CA ARG A 110 -7.99 -1.82 -1.63
C ARG A 110 -6.74 -0.94 -1.58
N ASN A 111 -6.79 0.19 -2.27
CA ASN A 111 -5.75 1.20 -2.14
C ASN A 111 -5.66 1.69 -0.69
N LEU A 112 -4.45 2.02 -0.24
CA LEU A 112 -4.26 2.55 1.11
C LEU A 112 -4.82 3.98 1.16
N PRO A 113 -5.54 4.35 2.22
CA PRO A 113 -5.95 5.74 2.41
C PRO A 113 -4.73 6.62 2.69
N ALA A 114 -4.86 7.91 2.40
CA ALA A 114 -3.89 8.90 2.85
C ALA A 114 -3.78 8.89 4.38
N VAL A 115 -2.61 9.24 4.90
CA VAL A 115 -2.36 9.28 6.34
C VAL A 115 -3.19 10.38 6.99
N GLU A 116 -4.05 9.98 7.92
CA GLU A 116 -4.80 10.90 8.78
C GLU A 116 -4.07 11.14 10.11
N ARG A 117 -4.13 12.37 10.61
CA ARG A 117 -3.59 12.69 11.93
C ARG A 117 -4.55 12.20 13.01
N VAL A 118 -4.14 11.19 13.75
CA VAL A 118 -4.87 10.74 14.95
C VAL A 118 -4.36 11.55 16.16
N PRO A 119 -5.21 12.35 16.84
CA PRO A 119 -4.80 13.03 18.06
C PRO A 119 -4.46 11.96 19.11
N ARG A 120 -3.26 12.02 19.68
CA ARG A 120 -2.90 11.16 20.80
C ARG A 120 -3.80 11.54 21.97
N ALA A 121 -4.65 10.62 22.43
CA ALA A 121 -5.37 10.83 23.68
C ALA A 121 -4.33 11.19 24.74
N ALA A 122 -4.48 12.37 25.34
CA ALA A 122 -3.62 12.79 26.44
C ALA A 122 -3.68 11.66 27.48
N ALA A 123 -2.52 11.07 27.78
CA ALA A 123 -2.39 10.14 28.89
C ALA A 123 -2.73 10.94 30.15
N ALA A 124 -4.00 10.93 30.53
CA ALA A 124 -4.47 11.44 31.79
C ALA A 124 -3.87 10.54 32.87
N ALA A 125 -3.19 11.18 33.82
CA ALA A 125 -2.81 10.67 35.14
C ALA A 125 -1.75 9.56 35.20
N VAL A 126 -0.49 9.97 35.39
CA VAL A 126 0.27 9.52 36.57
C VAL A 126 0.96 10.76 37.14
N SER A 127 0.35 11.35 38.18
CA SER A 127 1.03 12.16 39.19
C SER A 127 1.51 11.25 40.31
#